data_AF-A0A2D7CAD1-F1
#
_entry.id   AF-A0A2D7CAD1-F1
#
_cell.length_a   1.000
_cell.length_b   1.000
_cell.length_c   1.000
_cell.angle_alpha   90.00
_cell.angle_beta   90.00
_cell.angle_gamma   90.00
#
_symmetry.space_group_name_H-M   'P 1'
#
loop_
_entity.id
_entity.type
_entity.pdbx_description
1 polymer ?
#
loop_
_entity_poly.entity_id
_entity_poly.type
_entity_poly.pdbx_seq_one_letter_code
_entity_poly.pdbx_strand_id
1 'polypeptide(L)'
;MARPSKAHRPKRRWIGVELGPHLNDRADVEHVLDGLFEAKVRLMDVVPADRRGDDVGLAVLGVTLEVAPLVRQVLADEATWTEHGLRSVTTSGKIRLVRERLGLPRPPRR
;
A
#
# COMPACT_ATOMS: atom_id res chain seq x y z
N MET A 1 14.82 22.81 15.02
CA MET A 1 14.35 22.89 13.62
C MET A 1 12.83 22.92 13.62
N ALA A 2 12.21 23.99 13.11
CA ALA A 2 10.76 24.15 13.10
C ALA A 2 10.10 23.10 12.19
N ARG A 3 9.00 22.49 12.66
CA ARG A 3 8.19 21.59 11.83
C ARG A 3 7.71 22.39 10.61
N PRO A 4 7.95 21.93 9.37
CA PRO A 4 7.49 22.63 8.18
C PRO A 4 5.97 22.85 8.26
N SER A 5 5.52 24.05 7.88
CA SER A 5 4.10 24.42 7.91
C SER A 5 3.29 23.46 7.04
N LYS A 6 1.98 23.33 7.29
CA LYS A 6 1.09 22.43 6.52
C LYS A 6 1.21 22.64 4.99
N ALA A 7 1.59 23.84 4.54
CA ALA A 7 1.75 24.17 3.13
C ALA A 7 3.01 23.55 2.48
N HIS A 8 4.08 23.32 3.25
CA HIS A 8 5.36 22.80 2.74
C HIS A 8 5.51 21.29 2.85
N ARG A 9 4.51 20.57 3.38
CA ARG A 9 4.57 19.11 3.47
C ARG A 9 4.24 18.48 2.12
N PRO A 10 5.05 17.55 1.60
CA PRO A 10 4.71 16.82 0.38
C PRO A 10 3.35 16.12 0.55
N LYS A 11 2.44 16.36 -0.40
CA LYS A 11 1.12 15.74 -0.41
C LYS A 11 1.27 14.25 -0.69
N ARG A 12 0.60 13.43 0.10
CA ARG A 12 0.66 11.97 0.00
C ARG A 12 -0.68 11.37 -0.40
N ARG A 13 -0.64 10.17 -0.96
CA ARG A 13 -1.79 9.30 -1.21
C ARG A 13 -1.54 7.95 -0.58
N TRP A 14 -2.63 7.36 -0.12
CA TRP A 14 -2.64 6.03 0.46
C TRP A 14 -3.37 5.12 -0.51
N ILE A 15 -2.75 4.00 -0.85
CA ILE A 15 -3.27 3.00 -1.77
C ILE A 15 -3.45 1.72 -0.97
N GLY A 16 -4.67 1.18 -0.98
CA GLY A 16 -4.95 -0.14 -0.45
C GLY A 16 -4.74 -1.16 -1.55
N VAL A 17 -3.98 -2.19 -1.23
CA VAL A 17 -3.61 -3.25 -2.17
C VAL A 17 -3.94 -4.62 -1.61
N GLU A 18 -4.32 -5.53 -2.49
CA GLU A 18 -4.38 -6.96 -2.23
C GLU A 18 -3.01 -7.57 -2.51
N LEU A 19 -2.67 -8.56 -1.69
CA LEU A 19 -1.46 -9.36 -1.77
C LEU A 19 -1.84 -10.79 -2.12
N GLY A 20 -1.10 -11.40 -3.05
CA GLY A 20 -1.19 -12.82 -3.32
C GLY A 20 -0.83 -13.67 -2.10
N PRO A 21 -1.33 -14.90 -2.00
CA PRO A 21 -1.11 -15.78 -0.85
C PRO A 21 0.35 -16.19 -0.64
N HIS A 22 1.21 -16.00 -1.65
CA HIS A 22 2.66 -16.24 -1.54
C HIS A 22 3.41 -15.15 -0.76
N LEU A 23 2.82 -13.97 -0.58
CA LEU A 23 3.43 -12.84 0.13
C LEU A 23 3.08 -12.92 1.62
N ASN A 24 3.89 -13.65 2.37
CA ASN A 24 3.66 -13.92 3.80
C ASN A 24 4.42 -12.98 4.73
N ASP A 25 5.51 -12.37 4.24
CA ASP A 25 6.30 -11.45 5.04
C ASP A 25 6.30 -10.03 4.49
N ARG A 26 6.46 -9.08 5.42
CA ARG A 26 6.60 -7.66 5.08
C ARG A 26 7.82 -7.42 4.18
N ALA A 27 8.93 -8.14 4.43
CA ALA A 27 10.16 -7.99 3.68
C ALA A 27 9.97 -8.38 2.20
N ASP A 28 9.20 -9.43 1.93
CA ASP A 28 8.91 -9.87 0.56
C ASP A 28 8.11 -8.81 -0.19
N VAL A 29 7.10 -8.23 0.46
CA VAL A 29 6.31 -7.13 -0.12
C VAL A 29 7.19 -5.92 -0.39
N GLU A 30 8.09 -5.55 0.52
CA GLU A 30 9.03 -4.45 0.30
C GLU A 30 9.97 -4.75 -0.88
N HIS A 31 10.49 -5.97 -0.99
CA HIS A 31 11.35 -6.37 -2.11
C HIS A 31 10.64 -6.31 -3.47
N VAL A 32 9.40 -6.78 -3.55
CA VAL A 32 8.58 -6.69 -4.77
C VAL A 32 8.31 -5.23 -5.12
N LEU A 33 8.01 -4.38 -4.14
CA LEU A 33 7.76 -2.95 -4.39
C LEU A 33 9.01 -2.22 -4.90
N ASP A 34 10.19 -2.55 -4.36
CA ASP A 34 11.46 -1.96 -4.79
C ASP A 34 11.84 -2.40 -6.22
N GLY A 35 11.47 -3.62 -6.62
CA GLY A 35 11.66 -4.10 -8.00
C GLY A 35 10.64 -3.53 -8.99
N LEU A 36 9.40 -3.28 -8.55
CA LEU A 36 8.31 -2.82 -9.40
C LEU A 36 8.30 -1.29 -9.58
N PHE A 37 8.83 -0.55 -8.61
CA PHE A 37 8.83 0.90 -8.60
C PHE A 37 10.20 1.48 -8.25
N GLU A 38 10.80 2.24 -9.17
CA GLU A 38 11.98 3.06 -8.85
C GLU A 38 11.67 4.22 -7.88
N ALA A 39 10.38 4.53 -7.72
CA ALA A 39 9.92 5.62 -6.86
C ALA A 39 9.78 5.17 -5.39
N LYS A 40 9.94 6.12 -4.46
CA LYS A 40 9.77 5.85 -3.01
C LYS A 40 8.33 5.48 -2.65
N VAL A 41 8.04 4.18 -2.58
CA VAL A 41 6.80 3.63 -2.06
C VAL A 41 6.99 3.26 -0.59
N ARG A 42 6.22 3.87 0.31
CA ARG A 42 6.30 3.51 1.73
C ARG A 42 5.23 2.47 2.08
N LEU A 43 5.65 1.29 2.49
CA LEU A 43 4.75 0.30 3.05
C LEU A 43 4.35 0.69 4.48
N MET A 44 3.05 0.75 4.78
CA MET A 44 2.54 1.08 6.12
C MET A 44 2.10 -0.16 6.85
N ASP A 45 1.07 -0.82 6.30
CA ASP A 45 0.45 -2.00 6.88
C ASP A 45 0.64 -3.16 5.91
N VAL A 46 0.85 -4.34 6.49
CA VAL A 46 0.85 -5.63 5.79
C VAL A 46 0.09 -6.59 6.69
N VAL A 47 -0.95 -7.20 6.13
CA VAL A 47 -1.71 -8.28 6.73
C VAL A 47 -1.71 -9.40 5.70
N PRO A 48 -0.76 -10.32 5.79
CA PRO A 48 -0.67 -11.42 4.83
C PRO A 48 -1.89 -12.36 4.95
N ALA A 49 -2.11 -13.16 3.91
CA ALA A 49 -3.31 -13.99 3.74
C ALA A 49 -3.49 -14.96 4.92
N ASP A 50 -2.38 -15.56 5.36
CA ASP A 50 -2.27 -16.47 6.50
C ASP A 50 -2.81 -15.85 7.82
N ARG A 51 -2.41 -14.61 8.12
CA ARG A 51 -2.84 -13.88 9.34
C ARG A 51 -4.26 -13.36 9.23
N ARG A 52 -4.74 -13.13 8.00
CA ARG A 52 -6.10 -12.71 7.74
C ARG A 52 -7.09 -13.88 7.81
N GLY A 53 -6.63 -15.10 7.51
CA GLY A 53 -7.49 -16.26 7.35
C GLY A 53 -8.38 -16.17 6.11
N ASP A 54 -7.86 -15.59 5.03
CA ASP A 54 -8.54 -15.37 3.75
C ASP A 54 -7.58 -15.74 2.61
N ASP A 55 -8.08 -15.85 1.38
CA ASP A 55 -7.29 -16.27 0.21
C ASP A 55 -6.29 -15.20 -0.25
N VAL A 56 -6.51 -13.94 0.16
CA VAL A 56 -5.66 -12.79 -0.18
C VAL A 56 -5.26 -11.99 1.05
N GLY A 57 -4.01 -11.55 1.04
CA GLY A 57 -3.49 -10.58 1.99
C GLY A 57 -3.87 -9.15 1.62
N LEU A 58 -3.64 -8.22 2.53
CA LEU A 58 -3.91 -6.81 2.38
C LEU A 58 -2.70 -5.98 2.79
N ALA A 59 -2.42 -4.92 2.03
CA ALA A 59 -1.42 -3.95 2.42
C ALA A 59 -1.88 -2.52 2.15
N VAL A 60 -1.19 -1.59 2.81
CA VAL A 60 -1.40 -0.16 2.64
C VAL A 60 -0.09 0.49 2.24
N LEU A 61 -0.06 1.05 1.03
CA LEU A 61 1.06 1.78 0.46
C LEU A 61 0.86 3.29 0.66
N GLY A 62 1.94 4.00 0.89
CA GLY A 62 1.97 5.45 1.09
C GLY A 62 2.93 6.11 0.12
N VAL A 63 2.39 6.69 -0.94
CA VAL A 63 3.15 7.31 -2.04
C VAL A 63 2.99 8.83 -2.04
N THR A 64 3.85 9.53 -2.77
CA THR A 64 3.66 10.96 -3.04
C THR A 64 2.48 11.16 -4.01
N LEU A 65 1.90 12.36 -4.02
CA LEU A 65 0.80 12.67 -4.93
C LEU A 65 1.20 12.55 -6.41
N GLU A 66 2.44 12.90 -6.73
CA GLU A 66 3.01 12.84 -8.09
C GLU A 66 3.14 11.40 -8.60
N VAL A 67 3.53 10.48 -7.72
CA VAL A 67 3.77 9.07 -8.06
C VAL A 67 2.48 8.23 -8.01
N ALA A 68 1.44 8.71 -7.32
CA ALA A 68 0.20 7.96 -7.12
C ALA A 68 -0.50 7.48 -8.40
N PRO A 69 -0.59 8.28 -9.49
CA PRO A 69 -1.18 7.82 -10.75
C PRO A 69 -0.41 6.66 -11.38
N LEU A 70 0.93 6.75 -11.41
CA LEU A 70 1.80 5.70 -11.95
C LEU A 70 1.64 4.40 -11.16
N VAL A 71 1.74 4.46 -9.84
CA VAL A 71 1.61 3.27 -8.98
C VAL A 71 0.23 2.64 -9.13
N ARG A 72 -0.82 3.44 -9.22
CA ARG A 72 -2.17 2.93 -9.45
C ARG A 72 -2.31 2.25 -10.82
N GLN A 73 -1.67 2.79 -11.85
CA GLN A 73 -1.72 2.21 -13.20
C GLN A 73 -1.04 0.85 -13.24
N VAL A 74 0.17 0.73 -12.69
CA VAL A 74 0.91 -0.55 -12.64
C VAL A 74 0.13 -1.59 -11.83
N LEU A 75 -0.41 -1.21 -10.68
CA LEU A 75 -1.21 -2.12 -9.83
C LEU A 75 -2.63 -2.39 -10.35
N ALA A 76 -3.05 -1.74 -11.43
CA ALA A 76 -4.30 -2.04 -12.12
C ALA A 76 -4.09 -3.05 -13.25
N ASP A 77 -2.84 -3.29 -13.66
CA ASP A 77 -2.48 -4.29 -14.64
C ASP A 77 -2.63 -5.71 -14.05
N GLU A 78 -3.26 -6.59 -14.83
CA GLU A 78 -3.47 -8.00 -14.46
C GLU A 78 -2.16 -8.80 -14.48
N ALA A 79 -1.19 -8.39 -15.30
CA ALA A 79 0.15 -8.97 -15.28
C ALA A 79 0.81 -8.77 -13.90
N THR A 80 0.65 -7.60 -13.28
CA THR A 80 1.18 -7.31 -11.95
C THR A 80 0.57 -8.22 -10.87
N TRP A 81 -0.70 -8.58 -11.00
CA TRP A 81 -1.32 -9.56 -10.10
C TRP A 81 -0.73 -10.95 -10.30
N THR A 82 -0.61 -11.39 -11.55
CA THR A 82 -0.13 -12.74 -11.89
C THR A 82 1.36 -12.95 -11.55
N GLU A 83 2.20 -11.96 -11.85
CA GLU A 83 3.66 -12.06 -11.70
C GLU A 83 4.13 -11.70 -10.29
N HIS A 84 3.53 -10.67 -9.71
CA HIS A 84 4.00 -10.09 -8.44
C HIS A 84 3.01 -10.28 -7.29
N GLY A 85 1.76 -10.66 -7.55
CA GLY A 85 0.74 -10.82 -6.52
C GLY A 85 0.26 -9.49 -5.94
N LEU A 86 0.34 -8.39 -6.68
CA LEU A 86 -0.06 -7.07 -6.19
C LEU A 86 -1.20 -6.51 -7.03
N ARG A 87 -2.29 -6.09 -6.37
CA ARG A 87 -3.43 -5.46 -7.05
C ARG A 87 -3.95 -4.26 -6.27
N SER A 88 -4.22 -3.16 -6.94
CA SER A 88 -4.83 -1.99 -6.29
C SER A 88 -6.33 -2.18 -6.10
N VAL A 89 -6.80 -1.91 -4.87
CA VAL A 89 -8.22 -1.99 -4.51
C VAL A 89 -8.81 -0.60 -4.31
N THR A 90 -8.09 0.28 -3.61
CA THR A 90 -8.62 1.60 -3.29
C THR A 90 -7.53 2.65 -3.13
N THR A 91 -7.89 3.93 -3.26
CA THR A 91 -6.97 5.05 -3.04
C THR A 91 -7.68 6.16 -2.27
N SER A 92 -6.96 6.84 -1.37
CA SER A 92 -7.47 8.00 -0.63
C SER A 92 -6.35 8.92 -0.16
N GLY A 93 -6.69 10.18 0.12
CA GLY A 93 -5.79 11.11 0.83
C GLY A 93 -5.63 10.79 2.32
N LYS A 94 -6.46 9.90 2.89
CA LYS A 94 -6.47 9.56 4.32
C LYS A 94 -6.30 8.05 4.52
N ILE A 95 -5.24 7.65 5.24
CA ILE A 95 -4.97 6.23 5.56
C ILE A 95 -6.14 5.56 6.29
N ARG A 96 -6.83 6.33 7.16
CA ARG A 96 -8.03 5.86 7.86
C ARG A 96 -9.10 5.36 6.89
N LEU A 97 -9.34 6.08 5.79
CA LEU A 97 -10.37 5.70 4.80
C LEU A 97 -9.94 4.47 4.00
N VAL A 98 -8.65 4.33 3.72
CA VAL A 98 -8.13 3.12 3.05
C VAL A 98 -8.33 1.91 3.95
N ARG A 99 -7.91 1.99 5.21
CA ARG A 99 -8.08 0.90 6.18
C ARG A 99 -9.53 0.49 6.36
N GLU A 100 -10.44 1.45 6.49
CA GLU A 100 -11.88 1.20 6.62
C GLU A 100 -12.44 0.45 5.39
N ARG A 101 -12.01 0.83 4.18
CA ARG A 101 -12.42 0.13 2.95
C ARG A 101 -11.82 -1.26 2.80
N LEU A 102 -10.62 -1.47 3.35
CA LEU A 102 -9.96 -2.78 3.39
C LEU A 102 -10.45 -3.66 4.55
N GLY A 103 -11.37 -3.18 5.40
CA GLY A 103 -11.78 -3.92 6.60
C GLY A 103 -10.68 -4.09 7.64
N LEU A 104 -9.59 -3.33 7.56
CA LEU A 104 -8.47 -3.42 8.51
C LEU A 104 -8.86 -2.81 9.86
N PRO A 105 -8.56 -3.49 10.98
CA PRO A 105 -8.84 -2.95 12.30
C PRO A 105 -8.07 -1.65 12.53
N ARG A 106 -8.65 -0.75 13.33
CA ARG A 106 -7.94 0.47 13.73
C ARG A 106 -6.70 0.08 14.53
N PRO A 107 -5.51 0.62 14.23
CA PRO A 107 -4.35 0.32 15.04
C PRO A 107 -4.62 0.78 16.49
N PRO A 108 -4.08 0.07 17.49
CA PRO A 108 -4.18 0.49 18.88
C PRO A 108 -3.61 1.91 19.02
N ARG A 109 -4.36 2.79 19.69
CA ARG A 109 -3.90 4.14 20.02
C ARG A 109 -2.81 3.99 21.08
N ARG A 110 -1.58 4.39 20.74
CA ARG A 110 -0.47 4.54 21.71
C ARG A 110 -0.43 5.98 22.21
#